data_AF-A0A1G7IAP5-F1
#
_entry.id   AF-A0A1G7IAP5-F1
#
_cell.length_a   1.000
_cell.length_b   1.000
_cell.length_c   1.000
_cell.angle_alpha   90.00
_cell.angle_beta   90.00
_cell.angle_gamma   90.00
#
_symmetry.space_group_name_H-M   'P 1'
#
loop_
_entity.id
_entity.type
_entity.pdbx_description
1 polymer ?
#
loop_
_entity_poly.entity_id
_entity_poly.type
_entity_poly.pdbx_seq_one_letter_code
_entity_poly.pdbx_strand_id
1 'polypeptide(L)'
;MRGINWRFVTGIVIAICIVAFCLTPQFRYIYSLPPHMRIIEGETALFTVNFPLTVTVNSDFDSSIRLHSDTPLYALSRPVSLQPVKLGKAVVEFRLLGLIPVRTVQVDVTPPLKLVPGGHSIGVVLHSQGVIVVGNSPVLSQDGQYYTPAKDAGIAVGDIILSINGTPVNSDAQVAEIINEAGKEKSPVDILIKRGDSRAQVTVTPVLCSDTKRYRIGLFVRDSAAGVGTLTFYEPVSRTYGALGHVITDSDTNQPIDCEQGKIVLATVSGIQHGKRGQPGEKIGVFIEEGQMLGDIRKNTPFGIYGKLETLVENNLFHEAIAVASMSQVQTGPAEMLTVIDGQTIERFSIEIQKVNLQAVPEGKGLVIKVTDSRLLEKTGGIVQGMSGSPIIQNGKIVGAVTHVFIHDPTRGYGCFVDWMLMESGLLPKKEKQTARKLFSFSGLFMYPVAA
;
A
#
# COMPACT_ATOMS: atom_id res chain seq x y z
N MET A 1 -1.89 -68.86 31.85
CA MET A 1 -1.78 -67.67 30.98
C MET A 1 -2.94 -66.74 31.31
N ARG A 2 -2.70 -65.58 31.95
CA ARG A 2 -3.77 -64.62 32.26
C ARG A 2 -4.30 -64.06 30.94
N GLY A 3 -5.59 -64.28 30.66
CA GLY A 3 -6.22 -63.79 29.44
C GLY A 3 -6.07 -62.28 29.31
N ILE A 4 -5.74 -61.83 28.10
CA ILE A 4 -5.66 -60.41 27.77
C ILE A 4 -7.01 -59.77 28.12
N ASN A 5 -7.00 -58.75 28.97
CA ASN A 5 -8.21 -58.01 29.31
C ASN A 5 -8.61 -57.16 28.10
N TRP A 6 -9.46 -57.73 27.25
CA TRP A 6 -9.87 -57.13 25.98
C TRP A 6 -10.43 -55.71 26.14
N ARG A 7 -11.09 -55.43 27.28
CA ARG A 7 -11.63 -54.09 27.61
C ARG A 7 -10.52 -53.05 27.82
N PHE A 8 -9.40 -53.46 28.40
CA PHE A 8 -8.24 -52.61 28.62
C PHE A 8 -7.52 -52.34 27.30
N VAL A 9 -7.34 -53.37 26.47
CA VAL A 9 -6.74 -53.23 25.13
C VAL A 9 -7.59 -52.35 24.23
N THR A 10 -8.91 -52.54 24.19
CA THR A 10 -9.80 -51.67 23.41
C THR A 10 -9.77 -50.22 23.91
N GLY A 11 -9.70 -49.99 25.22
CA GLY A 11 -9.55 -48.65 25.79
C GLY A 11 -8.27 -47.95 25.32
N ILE A 12 -7.13 -48.66 25.33
CA ILE A 12 -5.85 -48.13 24.85
C ILE A 12 -5.91 -47.83 23.35
N VAL A 13 -6.47 -48.73 22.54
CA VAL A 13 -6.58 -48.53 21.09
C VAL A 13 -7.43 -47.28 20.78
N ILE A 14 -8.57 -47.11 21.45
CA ILE A 14 -9.41 -45.93 21.27
C ILE A 14 -8.66 -44.65 21.66
N ALA A 15 -7.95 -44.65 22.79
CA ALA A 15 -7.16 -43.49 23.22
C ALA A 15 -6.06 -43.13 22.20
N ILE A 16 -5.36 -44.12 21.65
CA ILE A 16 -4.36 -43.92 20.59
C ILE A 16 -5.02 -43.34 19.33
N CYS A 17 -6.18 -43.85 18.91
CA CYS A 17 -6.90 -43.31 17.75
C CYS A 17 -7.35 -41.86 17.95
N ILE A 18 -7.83 -41.49 19.14
CA ILE A 18 -8.21 -40.11 19.47
C ILE A 18 -6.98 -39.20 19.41
N VAL A 19 -5.87 -39.60 20.04
CA VAL A 19 -4.63 -38.82 20.00
C VAL A 19 -4.12 -38.68 18.56
N ALA A 20 -4.08 -39.76 17.79
CA ALA A 20 -3.68 -39.74 16.38
C ALA A 20 -4.57 -38.79 15.56
N PHE A 21 -5.89 -38.81 15.78
CA PHE A 21 -6.83 -37.91 15.13
C PHE A 21 -6.59 -36.44 15.50
N CYS A 22 -6.39 -36.13 16.78
CA CYS A 22 -6.07 -34.77 17.25
C CYS A 22 -4.73 -34.24 16.70
N LEU A 23 -3.81 -35.13 16.34
CA LEU A 23 -2.53 -34.79 15.72
C LEU A 23 -2.64 -34.58 14.20
N THR A 24 -3.77 -34.92 13.57
CA THR A 24 -3.95 -34.73 12.13
C THR A 24 -3.92 -33.24 11.75
N PRO A 25 -3.32 -32.88 10.59
CA PRO A 25 -3.30 -31.50 10.10
C PRO A 25 -4.70 -30.89 9.98
N GLN A 26 -5.69 -31.70 9.58
CA GLN A 26 -7.05 -31.24 9.34
C GLN A 26 -7.80 -30.90 10.63
N PHE A 27 -7.70 -31.73 11.67
CA PHE A 27 -8.30 -31.43 12.97
C PHE A 27 -7.69 -30.16 13.56
N ARG A 28 -6.36 -30.03 13.49
CA ARG A 28 -5.66 -28.82 13.95
C ARG A 28 -6.10 -27.56 13.20
N TYR A 29 -6.23 -27.64 11.87
CA TYR A 29 -6.71 -26.53 11.06
C TYR A 29 -8.11 -26.08 11.48
N ILE A 30 -9.08 -27.01 11.54
CA ILE A 30 -10.47 -26.70 11.91
C ILE A 30 -10.57 -26.18 13.33
N TYR A 31 -9.87 -26.80 14.29
CA TYR A 31 -9.88 -26.36 15.68
C TYR A 31 -9.23 -24.97 15.86
N SER A 32 -8.25 -24.62 15.01
CA SER A 32 -7.61 -23.31 15.02
C SER A 32 -8.43 -22.17 14.40
N LEU A 33 -9.55 -22.47 13.74
CA LEU A 33 -10.42 -21.45 13.16
C LEU A 33 -10.94 -20.50 14.24
N PRO A 34 -10.98 -19.18 14.00
CA PRO A 34 -11.51 -18.23 14.97
C PRO A 34 -13.01 -18.47 15.22
N PRO A 35 -13.54 -18.15 16.41
CA PRO A 35 -14.95 -18.38 16.74
C PRO A 35 -15.88 -17.43 15.98
N HIS A 36 -15.35 -16.28 15.56
CA HIS A 36 -16.04 -15.30 14.73
C HIS A 36 -15.17 -15.00 13.50
N MET A 37 -15.80 -14.98 12.33
CA MET A 37 -15.16 -14.67 11.07
C MET A 37 -16.04 -13.73 10.26
N ARG A 38 -15.43 -12.79 9.54
CA ARG A 38 -16.14 -11.93 8.59
C ARG A 38 -15.79 -12.37 7.17
N ILE A 39 -16.80 -12.46 6.31
CA ILE A 39 -16.63 -12.72 4.88
C ILE A 39 -17.32 -11.60 4.11
N ILE A 40 -16.71 -11.15 3.02
CA ILE A 40 -17.33 -10.15 2.14
C ILE A 40 -18.30 -10.88 1.19
N GLU A 41 -19.46 -10.28 0.95
CA GLU A 41 -20.43 -10.79 -0.02
C GLU A 41 -19.76 -11.02 -1.41
N GLY A 42 -19.93 -12.22 -1.98
CA GLY A 42 -19.30 -12.62 -3.24
C GLY A 42 -17.86 -13.16 -3.13
N GLU A 43 -17.28 -13.27 -1.93
CA GLU A 43 -16.03 -14.01 -1.72
C GLU A 43 -16.30 -15.47 -1.32
N THR A 44 -15.76 -16.44 -2.05
CA THR A 44 -15.90 -17.85 -1.65
C THR A 44 -14.87 -18.19 -0.56
N ALA A 45 -15.33 -18.63 0.61
CA ALA A 45 -14.45 -19.19 1.62
C ALA A 45 -14.35 -20.71 1.40
N LEU A 46 -13.15 -21.17 1.10
CA LEU A 46 -12.87 -22.59 0.88
C LEU A 46 -12.44 -23.25 2.18
N PHE A 47 -13.19 -24.25 2.63
CA PHE A 47 -12.85 -25.08 3.78
C PHE A 47 -12.65 -26.52 3.31
N THR A 48 -11.42 -27.02 3.36
CA THR A 48 -11.18 -28.43 3.03
C THR A 48 -11.52 -29.29 4.25
N VAL A 49 -12.61 -30.06 4.16
CA VAL A 49 -13.06 -30.93 5.25
C VAL A 49 -13.23 -32.37 4.75
N ASN A 50 -12.28 -33.24 5.07
CA ASN A 50 -12.36 -34.67 4.77
C ASN A 50 -12.92 -35.48 5.95
N PHE A 51 -13.30 -36.74 5.67
CA PHE A 51 -13.65 -37.71 6.70
C PHE A 51 -12.57 -37.80 7.80
N PRO A 52 -12.93 -37.99 9.08
CA PRO A 52 -14.26 -38.15 9.67
C PRO A 52 -14.96 -36.82 10.02
N LEU A 53 -14.46 -35.67 9.57
CA LEU A 53 -15.08 -34.38 9.83
C LEU A 53 -16.12 -34.05 8.75
N THR A 54 -17.15 -33.34 9.15
CA THR A 54 -18.26 -32.88 8.31
C THR A 54 -18.57 -31.43 8.63
N VAL A 55 -19.16 -30.72 7.68
CA VAL A 55 -19.59 -29.32 7.86
C VAL A 55 -21.09 -29.25 7.71
N THR A 56 -21.75 -28.61 8.66
CA THR A 56 -23.16 -28.26 8.60
C THR A 56 -23.30 -26.76 8.77
N VAL A 57 -24.02 -26.11 7.87
CA VAL A 57 -24.37 -24.70 8.00
C VAL A 57 -25.77 -24.64 8.60
N ASN A 58 -25.87 -24.09 9.80
CA ASN A 58 -27.17 -23.75 10.35
C ASN A 58 -27.51 -22.32 9.94
N SER A 59 -28.46 -22.18 9.01
CA SER A 59 -28.97 -20.89 8.56
C SER A 59 -30.27 -20.58 9.30
N ASP A 60 -30.19 -20.20 10.57
CA ASP A 60 -31.36 -19.80 11.34
C ASP A 60 -32.00 -18.49 10.80
N PHE A 61 -31.32 -17.77 9.90
CA PHE A 61 -31.84 -16.59 9.19
C PHE A 61 -31.40 -16.62 7.72
N ASP A 62 -32.38 -16.65 6.81
CA ASP A 62 -32.33 -16.51 5.34
C ASP A 62 -30.98 -16.87 4.68
N SER A 63 -30.83 -18.14 4.25
CA SER A 63 -29.92 -18.69 3.22
C SER A 63 -28.66 -17.89 2.80
N SER A 64 -27.97 -17.27 3.75
CA SER A 64 -26.86 -16.32 3.52
C SER A 64 -25.59 -17.00 3.06
N ILE A 65 -25.46 -18.30 3.30
CA ILE A 65 -24.34 -19.13 2.83
C ILE A 65 -24.91 -20.40 2.17
N ARG A 66 -24.48 -20.70 0.95
CA ARG A 66 -24.74 -21.97 0.28
C ARG A 66 -23.52 -22.89 0.41
N LEU A 67 -23.81 -24.15 0.75
CA LEU A 67 -22.85 -25.22 0.73
C LEU A 67 -22.83 -25.82 -0.68
N HIS A 68 -21.68 -25.78 -1.37
CA HIS A 68 -21.53 -26.46 -2.65
C HIS A 68 -20.53 -27.62 -2.51
N SER A 69 -20.95 -28.81 -2.92
CA SER A 69 -20.12 -30.02 -2.95
C SER A 69 -20.31 -30.73 -4.30
N ASP A 70 -19.24 -30.81 -5.10
CA ASP A 70 -19.25 -31.48 -6.42
C ASP A 70 -19.20 -33.02 -6.35
N THR A 71 -19.31 -33.61 -5.14
CA THR A 71 -19.16 -35.06 -4.94
C THR A 71 -20.49 -35.76 -4.57
N PRO A 72 -20.74 -36.98 -5.11
CA PRO A 72 -21.97 -37.73 -4.85
C PRO A 72 -22.13 -38.10 -3.38
N LEU A 73 -23.38 -38.37 -2.97
CA LEU A 73 -23.83 -38.56 -1.58
C LEU A 73 -23.11 -39.70 -0.80
N TYR A 74 -22.29 -40.50 -1.47
CA TYR A 74 -21.64 -41.70 -0.92
C TYR A 74 -20.10 -41.56 -0.76
N ALA A 75 -19.51 -40.41 -1.10
CA ALA A 75 -18.07 -40.19 -0.92
C ALA A 75 -17.74 -39.90 0.56
N LEU A 76 -16.80 -40.65 1.13
CA LEU A 76 -16.31 -40.50 2.51
C LEU A 76 -15.67 -39.10 2.72
N SER A 77 -14.93 -38.59 1.75
CA SER A 77 -14.29 -37.26 1.82
C SER A 77 -14.93 -36.28 0.84
N ARG A 78 -15.36 -35.10 1.32
CA ARG A 78 -16.02 -34.08 0.49
C ARG A 78 -15.38 -32.71 0.72
N PRO A 79 -14.68 -32.09 -0.25
CA PRO A 79 -14.37 -30.68 -0.14
C PRO A 79 -15.69 -29.89 -0.05
N VAL A 80 -15.82 -29.04 0.98
CA VAL A 80 -17.01 -28.20 1.19
C VAL A 80 -16.61 -26.75 0.89
N SER A 81 -17.24 -26.14 -0.10
CA SER A 81 -17.09 -24.71 -0.34
C SER A 81 -18.27 -23.97 0.28
N LEU A 82 -17.98 -22.91 1.05
CA LEU A 82 -18.98 -21.99 1.55
C LEU A 82 -19.02 -20.78 0.64
N GLN A 83 -20.12 -20.62 -0.09
CA GLN A 83 -20.38 -19.44 -0.92
C GLN A 83 -21.31 -18.51 -0.13
N PRO A 84 -20.87 -17.34 0.33
CA PRO A 84 -21.75 -16.32 0.87
C PRO A 84 -22.61 -15.79 -0.26
N VAL A 85 -23.92 -16.03 -0.17
CA VAL A 85 -24.91 -15.70 -1.20
C VAL A 85 -25.70 -14.45 -0.85
N LYS A 86 -25.83 -14.12 0.44
CA LYS A 86 -26.51 -12.90 0.91
C LYS A 86 -25.90 -12.37 2.20
N LEU A 87 -26.06 -11.07 2.42
CA LEU A 87 -25.79 -10.40 3.71
C LEU A 87 -26.50 -11.10 4.86
N GLY A 88 -25.84 -11.20 6.02
CA GLY A 88 -26.43 -11.79 7.21
C GLY A 88 -25.40 -12.51 8.08
N LYS A 89 -25.91 -13.23 9.08
CA LYS A 89 -25.10 -14.04 9.97
C LYS A 89 -25.44 -15.50 9.75
N ALA A 90 -24.42 -16.35 9.66
CA ALA A 90 -24.58 -17.79 9.56
C ALA A 90 -23.70 -18.47 10.60
N VAL A 91 -24.14 -19.64 11.07
CA VAL A 91 -23.33 -20.46 11.98
C VAL A 91 -22.85 -21.69 11.21
N VAL A 92 -21.53 -21.83 11.12
CA VAL A 92 -20.86 -22.96 10.49
C VAL A 92 -20.38 -23.90 11.59
N GLU A 93 -20.92 -25.11 11.61
CA GLU A 93 -20.53 -26.14 12.56
C GLU A 93 -19.69 -27.23 11.87
N PHE A 94 -18.53 -27.52 12.46
CA PHE A 94 -17.68 -28.64 12.09
C PHE A 94 -17.92 -29.78 13.08
N ARG A 95 -18.38 -30.93 12.59
CA ARG A 95 -18.77 -32.08 13.42
C ARG A 95 -17.94 -33.32 13.10
N LEU A 96 -17.53 -34.05 14.13
CA LEU A 96 -16.92 -35.38 14.03
C LEU A 96 -18.00 -36.42 13.80
N LEU A 97 -17.86 -37.19 12.73
CA LEU A 97 -18.81 -38.20 12.25
C LEU A 97 -20.23 -37.66 12.01
N GLY A 98 -20.39 -36.35 11.82
CA GLY A 98 -21.70 -35.67 11.74
C GLY A 98 -22.40 -35.48 13.09
N LEU A 99 -21.87 -36.04 14.18
CA LEU A 99 -22.59 -36.14 15.45
C LEU A 99 -22.05 -35.16 16.49
N ILE A 100 -20.73 -35.14 16.70
CA ILE A 100 -20.10 -34.42 17.81
C ILE A 100 -19.56 -33.08 17.31
N PRO A 101 -20.05 -31.92 17.79
CA PRO A 101 -19.50 -30.63 17.39
C PRO A 101 -18.06 -30.49 17.88
N VAL A 102 -17.14 -30.23 16.96
CA VAL A 102 -15.71 -30.02 17.22
C VAL A 102 -15.38 -28.53 17.19
N ARG A 103 -16.02 -27.78 16.30
CA ARG A 103 -15.85 -26.33 16.19
C ARG A 103 -17.12 -25.68 15.67
N THR A 104 -17.48 -24.54 16.25
CA THR A 104 -18.54 -23.66 15.75
C THR A 104 -17.94 -22.31 15.40
N VAL A 105 -18.24 -21.81 14.21
CA VAL A 105 -17.75 -20.54 13.69
C VAL A 105 -18.95 -19.70 13.29
N GLN A 106 -19.10 -18.54 13.91
CA GLN A 106 -20.06 -17.54 13.46
C GLN A 106 -19.44 -16.76 12.30
N VAL A 107 -20.16 -16.73 11.19
CA VAL A 107 -19.75 -16.05 9.97
C VAL A 107 -20.67 -14.85 9.75
N ASP A 108 -20.11 -13.65 9.79
CA ASP A 108 -20.79 -12.41 9.45
C ASP A 108 -20.48 -12.05 8.00
N VAL A 109 -21.50 -12.04 7.14
CA VAL A 109 -21.40 -11.61 5.73
C VAL A 109 -21.62 -10.11 5.65
N THR A 110 -20.58 -9.36 5.28
CA THR A 110 -20.58 -7.90 5.20
C THR A 110 -20.60 -7.42 3.75
N PRO A 111 -21.19 -6.23 3.46
CA PRO A 111 -21.18 -5.68 2.11
C PRO A 111 -19.75 -5.37 1.65
N PRO A 112 -19.47 -5.44 0.34
CA PRO A 112 -18.17 -5.09 -0.19
C PRO A 112 -17.92 -3.59 -0.02
N LEU A 113 -16.67 -3.22 0.28
CA LEU A 113 -16.25 -1.83 0.22
C LEU A 113 -16.42 -1.33 -1.21
N LYS A 114 -17.03 -0.16 -1.37
CA LYS A 114 -17.22 0.51 -2.66
C LYS A 114 -16.43 1.81 -2.69
N LEU A 115 -15.79 2.09 -3.83
CA LEU A 115 -15.02 3.31 -4.07
C LEU A 115 -15.38 3.86 -5.45
N VAL A 116 -15.25 5.17 -5.61
CA VAL A 116 -15.31 5.77 -6.94
C VAL A 116 -13.91 5.69 -7.55
N PRO A 117 -13.75 5.07 -8.74
CA PRO A 117 -12.48 5.12 -9.46
C PRO A 117 -12.12 6.57 -9.78
N GLY A 118 -10.85 6.93 -9.64
CA GLY A 118 -10.34 8.19 -10.14
C GLY A 118 -10.03 8.07 -11.64
N GLY A 119 -8.74 8.05 -11.97
CA GLY A 119 -8.23 8.13 -13.33
C GLY A 119 -7.85 9.55 -13.74
N HIS A 120 -8.26 10.56 -12.95
CA HIS A 120 -7.92 11.98 -13.16
C HIS A 120 -6.41 12.22 -13.07
N SER A 121 -5.91 13.05 -13.98
CA SER A 121 -4.57 13.61 -13.86
C SER A 121 -4.56 14.66 -12.75
N ILE A 122 -3.65 14.51 -11.80
CA ILE A 122 -3.47 15.43 -10.67
C ILE A 122 -2.05 15.98 -10.66
N GLY A 123 -1.93 17.27 -10.34
CA GLY A 123 -0.68 17.85 -9.91
C GLY A 123 -0.47 17.52 -8.44
N VAL A 124 0.72 17.03 -8.11
CA VAL A 124 1.10 16.70 -6.73
C VAL A 124 2.19 17.67 -6.32
N VAL A 125 1.98 18.38 -5.21
CA VAL A 125 2.98 19.26 -4.61
C VAL A 125 3.17 18.84 -3.16
N LEU A 126 4.38 18.42 -2.82
CA LEU A 126 4.78 18.03 -1.48
C LEU A 126 5.85 18.98 -0.97
N HIS A 127 5.68 19.45 0.26
CA HIS A 127 6.71 20.14 1.01
C HIS A 127 7.33 19.18 2.03
N SER A 128 8.66 19.13 2.06
CA SER A 128 9.40 18.31 3.01
C SER A 128 9.36 18.95 4.41
N GLN A 129 9.42 18.11 5.44
CA GLN A 129 9.76 18.60 6.78
C GLN A 129 11.23 19.02 6.82
N GLY A 130 11.50 20.32 6.71
CA GLY A 130 12.86 20.84 6.55
C GLY A 130 13.29 20.98 5.09
N VAL A 131 14.56 21.30 4.87
CA VAL A 131 15.11 21.55 3.52
C VAL A 131 16.15 20.47 3.17
N ILE A 132 15.93 19.77 2.06
CA ILE A 132 16.74 18.63 1.59
C ILE A 132 18.00 19.14 0.87
N VAL A 133 19.15 18.59 1.21
CA VAL A 133 20.42 18.82 0.50
C VAL A 133 20.49 17.90 -0.72
N VAL A 134 20.35 18.49 -1.91
CA VAL A 134 20.34 17.74 -3.18
C VAL A 134 21.70 17.76 -3.89
N GLY A 135 22.61 18.64 -3.47
CA GLY A 135 23.93 18.74 -4.08
C GLY A 135 24.88 19.64 -3.34
N ASN A 136 26.14 19.63 -3.78
CA ASN A 136 27.16 20.55 -3.30
C ASN A 136 27.53 21.52 -4.43
N SER A 137 27.72 22.80 -4.08
CA SER A 137 28.17 23.84 -5.00
C SER A 137 29.36 24.58 -4.40
N PRO A 138 30.59 24.41 -4.92
CA PRO A 138 31.72 25.20 -4.48
C PRO A 138 31.44 26.71 -4.56
N VAL A 139 31.87 27.45 -3.55
CA VAL A 139 31.70 28.90 -3.44
C VAL A 139 33.00 29.58 -3.87
N LEU A 140 32.96 30.34 -4.95
CA LEU A 140 34.07 31.20 -5.35
C LEU A 140 34.16 32.40 -4.40
N SER A 141 35.26 32.51 -3.66
CA SER A 141 35.53 33.60 -2.71
C SER A 141 36.25 34.78 -3.39
N GLN A 142 36.41 35.88 -2.65
CA GLN A 142 37.08 37.10 -3.14
C GLN A 142 38.58 36.91 -3.40
N ASP A 143 39.20 35.91 -2.78
CA ASP A 143 40.59 35.50 -3.00
C ASP A 143 40.78 34.66 -4.28
N GLY A 144 39.71 34.38 -5.02
CA GLY A 144 39.73 33.55 -6.22
C GLY A 144 39.76 32.05 -5.95
N GLN A 145 39.65 31.61 -4.69
CA GLN A 145 39.61 30.19 -4.33
C GLN A 145 38.17 29.68 -4.18
N TYR A 146 38.00 28.38 -4.36
CA TYR A 146 36.73 27.68 -4.18
C TYR A 146 36.69 27.01 -2.81
N TYR A 147 35.62 27.28 -2.06
CA TYR A 147 35.39 26.70 -0.75
C TYR A 147 34.12 25.85 -0.74
N THR A 148 34.08 24.80 0.10
CA THR A 148 32.88 23.98 0.32
C THR A 148 32.50 23.89 1.80
N PRO A 149 32.17 25.02 2.47
CA PRO A 149 32.06 25.07 3.93
C PRO A 149 31.13 24.02 4.54
N ALA A 150 29.96 23.80 3.94
CA ALA A 150 29.00 22.82 4.43
C ALA A 150 29.50 21.38 4.29
N LYS A 151 30.11 21.05 3.14
CA LYS A 151 30.68 19.73 2.88
C LYS A 151 31.85 19.45 3.83
N ASP A 152 32.70 20.46 4.05
CA ASP A 152 33.85 20.36 4.95
C ASP A 152 33.43 20.18 6.42
N ALA A 153 32.26 20.73 6.79
CA ALA A 153 31.60 20.51 8.07
C ALA A 153 30.83 19.17 8.17
N GLY A 154 30.85 18.34 7.11
CA GLY A 154 30.27 16.99 7.12
C GLY A 154 28.81 16.89 6.64
N ILE A 155 28.23 17.97 6.08
CA ILE A 155 26.91 17.92 5.44
C ILE A 155 27.03 17.16 4.10
N ALA A 156 26.12 16.22 3.87
CA ALA A 156 26.10 15.35 2.72
C ALA A 156 24.78 15.46 1.95
N VAL A 157 24.80 15.03 0.68
CA VAL A 157 23.59 14.90 -0.14
C VAL A 157 22.65 13.88 0.50
N GLY A 158 21.37 14.24 0.60
CA GLY A 158 20.35 13.49 1.32
C GLY A 158 20.20 13.88 2.80
N ASP A 159 20.98 14.83 3.31
CA ASP A 159 20.70 15.42 4.62
C ASP A 159 19.48 16.35 4.54
N ILE A 160 18.71 16.42 5.62
CA ILE A 160 17.59 17.35 5.77
C ILE A 160 17.96 18.40 6.81
N ILE A 161 18.03 19.67 6.41
CA ILE A 161 18.22 20.81 7.31
C ILE A 161 16.90 21.08 8.02
N LEU A 162 16.87 20.84 9.34
CA LEU A 162 15.68 21.05 10.17
C LEU A 162 15.63 22.47 10.76
N SER A 163 16.77 23.00 11.18
CA SER A 163 16.86 24.34 11.74
C SER A 163 18.25 24.95 11.55
N ILE A 164 18.30 26.28 11.57
CA ILE A 164 19.54 27.07 11.55
C ILE A 164 19.47 28.06 12.71
N ASN A 165 20.51 28.09 13.55
CA ASN A 165 20.58 28.89 14.77
C ASN A 165 19.35 28.70 15.68
N GLY A 166 18.87 27.47 15.79
CA GLY A 166 17.67 27.12 16.57
C GLY A 166 16.33 27.49 15.92
N THR A 167 16.33 28.20 14.79
CA THR A 167 15.10 28.57 14.05
C THR A 167 14.75 27.47 13.05
N PRO A 168 13.57 26.83 13.13
CA PRO A 168 13.12 25.87 12.14
C PRO A 168 13.07 26.48 10.73
N VAL A 169 13.54 25.72 9.73
CA VAL A 169 13.56 26.18 8.34
C VAL A 169 12.72 25.27 7.45
N ASN A 170 11.89 25.86 6.60
CA ASN A 170 10.96 25.13 5.74
C ASN A 170 11.03 25.54 4.26
N SER A 171 11.90 26.51 3.91
CA SER A 171 12.12 26.88 2.51
C SER A 171 13.59 27.13 2.19
N ASP A 172 13.95 26.90 0.93
CA ASP A 172 15.28 27.18 0.41
C ASP A 172 15.64 28.68 0.50
N ALA A 173 14.65 29.55 0.28
CA ALA A 173 14.77 31.00 0.42
C ALA A 173 15.09 31.40 1.86
N GLN A 174 14.40 30.81 2.85
CA GLN A 174 14.65 31.07 4.27
C GLN A 174 16.06 30.63 4.67
N VAL A 175 16.50 29.45 4.21
CA VAL A 175 17.88 28.99 4.41
C VAL A 175 18.87 29.99 3.82
N ALA A 176 18.67 30.40 2.56
CA ALA A 176 19.58 31.34 1.89
C ALA A 176 19.63 32.72 2.55
N GLU A 177 18.53 33.18 3.15
CA GLU A 177 18.45 34.44 3.88
C GLU A 177 19.20 34.36 5.21
N ILE A 178 18.91 33.35 6.05
CA ILE A 178 19.57 33.18 7.36
C ILE A 178 21.09 33.07 7.20
N ILE A 179 21.55 32.26 6.25
CA ILE A 179 22.99 32.11 5.96
C ILE A 179 23.63 33.43 5.52
N ASN A 180 22.90 34.21 4.71
CA ASN A 180 23.41 35.47 4.20
C ASN A 180 23.54 36.53 5.30
N GLU A 181 22.55 36.64 6.18
CA GLU A 181 22.59 37.59 7.30
C GLU A 181 23.67 37.21 8.33
N ALA A 182 23.76 35.93 8.71
CA ALA A 182 24.82 35.47 9.62
C ALA A 182 26.23 35.74 9.06
N GLY A 183 26.41 35.56 7.75
CA GLY A 183 27.66 35.88 7.07
C GLY A 183 28.01 37.37 7.10
N LYS A 184 27.03 38.27 6.93
CA LYS A 184 27.24 39.73 7.06
C LYS A 184 27.65 40.13 8.47
N GLU A 185 27.10 39.45 9.48
CA GLU A 185 27.47 39.60 10.89
C GLU A 185 28.80 38.91 11.25
N LYS A 186 29.41 38.18 10.30
CA LYS A 186 30.63 37.39 10.46
C LYS A 186 30.48 36.31 11.55
N SER A 187 29.28 35.78 11.72
CA SER A 187 28.98 34.72 12.67
C SER A 187 28.89 33.36 11.98
N PRO A 188 29.45 32.29 12.57
CA PRO A 188 29.14 30.92 12.16
C PRO A 188 27.65 30.63 12.36
N VAL A 189 27.14 29.65 11.62
CA VAL A 189 25.77 29.15 11.76
C VAL A 189 25.77 27.74 12.32
N ASP A 190 24.89 27.50 13.29
CA ASP A 190 24.63 26.17 13.82
C ASP A 190 23.46 25.54 13.09
N ILE A 191 23.70 24.43 12.40
CA ILE A 191 22.72 23.77 11.55
C ILE A 191 22.37 22.42 12.17
N LEU A 192 21.08 22.20 12.43
CA LEU A 192 20.56 20.89 12.82
C LEU A 192 20.16 20.12 11.57
N ILE A 193 20.83 19.00 11.30
CA ILE A 193 20.54 18.12 10.18
C ILE A 193 19.95 16.79 10.65
N LYS A 194 19.11 16.17 9.82
CA LYS A 194 18.64 14.79 9.93
C LYS A 194 19.25 13.97 8.80
N ARG A 195 19.86 12.82 9.14
CA ARG A 195 20.40 11.83 8.21
C ARG A 195 19.82 10.46 8.57
N GLY A 196 18.91 9.95 7.76
CA GLY A 196 18.07 8.81 8.14
C GLY A 196 17.28 9.14 9.42
N ASP A 197 17.38 8.27 10.44
CA ASP A 197 16.72 8.49 11.74
C ASP A 197 17.58 9.28 12.75
N SER A 198 18.84 9.57 12.40
CA SER A 198 19.77 10.27 13.29
C SER A 198 19.74 11.78 13.08
N ARG A 199 19.95 12.53 14.16
CA ARG A 199 20.12 13.99 14.11
C ARG A 199 21.54 14.37 14.51
N ALA A 200 22.10 15.37 13.83
CA ALA A 200 23.41 15.92 14.13
C ALA A 200 23.37 17.44 14.05
N GLN A 201 24.15 18.10 14.90
CA GLN A 201 24.35 19.54 14.85
C GLN A 201 25.74 19.83 14.28
N VAL A 202 25.82 20.72 13.30
CA VAL A 202 27.07 21.08 12.62
C VAL A 202 27.20 22.59 12.56
N THR A 203 28.38 23.11 12.86
CA THR A 203 28.67 24.54 12.77
C THR A 203 29.39 24.83 11.46
N VAL A 204 28.88 25.80 10.70
CA VAL A 204 29.42 26.15 9.37
C VAL A 204 29.69 27.65 9.32
N THR A 205 30.84 28.05 8.79
CA THR A 205 31.14 29.47 8.56
C THR A 205 30.77 29.87 7.13
N PRO A 206 29.84 30.82 6.92
CA PRO A 206 29.49 31.27 5.58
C PRO A 206 30.66 31.99 4.88
N VAL A 207 30.79 31.80 3.57
CA VAL A 207 31.81 32.44 2.72
C VAL A 207 31.14 33.40 1.74
N LEU A 208 31.71 34.60 1.58
CA LEU A 208 31.19 35.60 0.65
C LEU A 208 31.48 35.18 -0.79
N CYS A 209 30.43 34.91 -1.55
CA CYS A 209 30.54 34.54 -2.95
C CYS A 209 30.86 35.78 -3.82
N SER A 210 31.94 35.70 -4.59
CA SER A 210 32.38 36.79 -5.47
C SER A 210 31.40 37.07 -6.62
N ASP A 211 30.72 36.04 -7.14
CA ASP A 211 29.76 36.17 -8.24
C ASP A 211 28.45 36.83 -7.78
N THR A 212 27.87 36.33 -6.69
CA THR A 212 26.52 36.75 -6.29
C THR A 212 26.50 37.79 -5.18
N LYS A 213 27.67 38.19 -4.66
CA LYS A 213 27.83 39.14 -3.54
C LYS A 213 26.99 38.79 -2.31
N ARG A 214 26.78 37.49 -2.08
CA ARG A 214 26.02 36.94 -0.94
C ARG A 214 26.86 35.91 -0.22
N TYR A 215 26.66 35.79 1.09
CA TYR A 215 27.29 34.72 1.86
C TYR A 215 26.60 33.39 1.59
N ARG A 216 27.39 32.33 1.44
CA ARG A 216 26.96 30.98 1.06
C ARG A 216 27.75 29.94 1.81
N ILE A 217 27.16 28.77 1.99
CA ILE A 217 27.82 27.59 2.58
C ILE A 217 28.07 26.47 1.56
N GLY A 218 27.68 26.68 0.29
CA GLY A 218 28.03 25.80 -0.82
C GLY A 218 27.14 24.57 -0.99
N LEU A 219 25.84 24.71 -0.78
CA LEU A 219 24.84 23.64 -0.96
C LEU A 219 23.86 23.98 -2.07
N PHE A 220 23.38 22.95 -2.77
CA PHE A 220 22.11 22.97 -3.48
C PHE A 220 21.06 22.33 -2.59
N VAL A 221 19.97 23.04 -2.38
CA VAL A 221 18.91 22.63 -1.47
C VAL A 221 17.54 22.74 -2.13
N ARG A 222 16.57 21.95 -1.67
CA ARG A 222 15.17 21.98 -2.10
C ARG A 222 14.24 21.76 -0.91
N ASP A 223 13.07 22.37 -0.95
CA ASP A 223 12.04 22.28 0.09
C ASP A 223 10.76 21.57 -0.39
N SER A 224 10.72 21.19 -1.67
CA SER A 224 9.51 20.67 -2.29
C SER A 224 9.81 19.73 -3.46
N ALA A 225 8.82 18.86 -3.73
CA ALA A 225 8.75 18.07 -4.95
C ALA A 225 7.38 18.26 -5.60
N ALA A 226 7.40 18.44 -6.92
CA ALA A 226 6.21 18.57 -7.72
C ALA A 226 6.25 17.60 -8.91
N GLY A 227 5.08 17.11 -9.29
CA GLY A 227 4.97 16.22 -10.45
C GLY A 227 3.52 15.95 -10.83
N VAL A 228 3.35 15.23 -11.93
CA VAL A 228 2.04 14.78 -12.42
C VAL A 228 1.82 13.34 -11.98
N GLY A 229 0.62 13.08 -11.47
CA GLY A 229 0.19 11.77 -11.01
C GLY A 229 -1.22 11.45 -11.47
N THR A 230 -1.72 10.28 -11.07
CA THR A 230 -3.11 9.90 -11.27
C THR A 230 -3.79 9.65 -9.93
N LEU A 231 -4.97 10.25 -9.73
CA LEU A 231 -5.87 9.91 -8.63
C LEU A 231 -6.38 8.49 -8.81
N THR A 232 -6.20 7.61 -7.84
CA THR A 232 -6.60 6.20 -8.00
C THR A 232 -8.06 5.99 -7.61
N PHE A 233 -8.43 6.40 -6.40
CA PHE A 233 -9.80 6.23 -5.93
C PHE A 233 -10.10 7.28 -4.88
N TYR A 234 -11.38 7.46 -4.61
CA TYR A 234 -11.84 8.10 -3.39
C TYR A 234 -13.10 7.42 -2.85
N GLU A 235 -13.30 7.53 -1.54
CA GLU A 235 -14.51 7.11 -0.87
C GLU A 235 -15.40 8.34 -0.65
N PRO A 236 -16.63 8.37 -1.19
CA PRO A 236 -17.42 9.59 -1.32
C PRO A 236 -17.88 10.18 0.02
N VAL A 237 -18.05 9.37 1.07
CA VAL A 237 -18.59 9.83 2.37
C VAL A 237 -17.49 10.47 3.22
N SER A 238 -16.39 9.77 3.47
CA SER A 238 -15.26 10.23 4.26
C SER A 238 -14.32 11.16 3.49
N ARG A 239 -14.46 11.20 2.15
CA ARG A 239 -13.59 11.91 1.19
C ARG A 239 -12.13 11.45 1.20
N THR A 240 -11.87 10.30 1.81
CA THR A 240 -10.53 9.70 1.83
C THR A 240 -10.17 9.27 0.42
N TYR A 241 -8.97 9.62 -0.05
CA TYR A 241 -8.49 9.22 -1.37
C TYR A 241 -7.14 8.49 -1.29
N GLY A 242 -6.82 7.79 -2.37
CA GLY A 242 -5.49 7.26 -2.65
C GLY A 242 -5.06 7.61 -4.08
N ALA A 243 -3.76 7.87 -4.27
CA ALA A 243 -3.18 8.19 -5.58
C ALA A 243 -1.76 7.62 -5.75
N LEU A 244 -1.26 7.61 -7.00
CA LEU A 244 0.07 7.15 -7.44
C LEU A 244 0.39 5.65 -7.31
N GLY A 245 0.01 5.01 -6.21
CA GLY A 245 0.36 3.61 -5.96
C GLY A 245 1.83 3.37 -5.56
N HIS A 246 2.65 4.42 -5.41
CA HIS A 246 4.04 4.35 -4.95
C HIS A 246 4.45 5.59 -4.14
N VAL A 247 5.57 5.49 -3.43
CA VAL A 247 6.16 6.60 -2.66
C VAL A 247 6.71 7.68 -3.58
N ILE A 248 6.53 8.95 -3.20
CA ILE A 248 7.22 10.08 -3.83
C ILE A 248 8.59 10.24 -3.21
N THR A 249 9.60 10.25 -4.07
CA THR A 249 10.99 10.47 -3.70
C THR A 249 11.51 11.76 -4.32
N ASP A 250 12.50 12.37 -3.69
CA ASP A 250 13.27 13.43 -4.33
C ASP A 250 14.07 12.85 -5.52
N SER A 251 14.11 13.57 -6.63
CA SER A 251 14.67 13.05 -7.89
C SER A 251 16.19 12.97 -7.90
N ASP A 252 16.86 13.80 -7.09
CA ASP A 252 18.32 13.87 -7.03
C ASP A 252 18.88 12.87 -6.01
N THR A 253 18.17 12.66 -4.89
CA THR A 253 18.60 11.80 -3.78
C THR A 253 17.96 10.41 -3.77
N ASN A 254 16.85 10.22 -4.49
CA ASN A 254 15.96 9.04 -4.43
C ASN A 254 15.43 8.72 -3.01
N GLN A 255 15.49 9.68 -2.08
CA GLN A 255 14.98 9.48 -0.73
C GLN A 255 13.48 9.80 -0.66
N PRO A 256 12.70 9.03 0.12
CA PRO A 256 11.31 9.37 0.41
C PRO A 256 11.19 10.75 1.02
N ILE A 257 10.20 11.51 0.58
CA ILE A 257 9.90 12.82 1.15
C ILE A 257 9.01 12.63 2.38
N ASP A 258 9.52 13.03 3.54
CA ASP A 258 8.74 13.16 4.77
C ASP A 258 7.73 14.31 4.60
N CYS A 259 6.49 13.93 4.29
CA CYS A 259 5.39 14.86 4.02
C CYS A 259 4.96 15.56 5.32
N GLU A 260 5.28 16.85 5.46
CA GLU A 260 4.69 17.71 6.50
C GLU A 260 3.39 18.34 5.99
N GLN A 261 3.45 18.91 4.79
CA GLN A 261 2.33 19.54 4.10
C GLN A 261 2.39 19.17 2.63
N GLY A 262 1.24 18.85 2.06
CA GLY A 262 1.14 18.66 0.62
C GLY A 262 -0.26 18.89 0.14
N LYS A 263 -0.38 19.12 -1.15
CA LYS A 263 -1.64 19.35 -1.83
C LYS A 263 -1.66 18.63 -3.16
N ILE A 264 -2.85 18.19 -3.51
CA ILE A 264 -3.15 17.79 -4.88
C ILE A 264 -4.00 18.88 -5.54
N VAL A 265 -3.75 19.11 -6.82
CA VAL A 265 -4.49 20.04 -7.67
C VAL A 265 -4.89 19.32 -8.96
N LEU A 266 -5.87 19.84 -9.68
CA LEU A 266 -6.18 19.31 -11.01
C LEU A 266 -5.04 19.64 -11.99
N ALA A 267 -4.72 18.68 -12.86
CA ALA A 267 -3.76 18.85 -13.93
C ALA A 267 -4.41 18.57 -15.28
N THR A 268 -4.12 19.41 -16.27
CA THR A 268 -4.46 19.17 -17.68
C THR A 268 -3.25 18.55 -18.38
N VAL A 269 -3.44 17.44 -19.08
CA VAL A 269 -2.42 16.85 -19.93
C VAL A 269 -2.34 17.65 -21.23
N SER A 270 -1.28 18.44 -21.39
CA SER A 270 -1.03 19.26 -22.58
C SER A 270 -0.37 18.46 -23.70
N GLY A 271 0.27 17.34 -23.36
CA GLY A 271 0.94 16.46 -24.30
C GLY A 271 1.58 15.26 -23.62
N ILE A 272 2.10 14.35 -24.44
CA ILE A 272 2.81 13.16 -23.99
C ILE A 272 4.19 13.13 -24.64
N GLN A 273 5.24 13.03 -23.83
CA GLN A 273 6.54 12.61 -24.33
C GLN A 273 6.51 11.09 -24.53
N HIS A 274 6.68 10.67 -25.78
CA HIS A 274 6.55 9.27 -26.17
C HIS A 274 7.64 8.39 -25.53
N GLY A 275 7.23 7.31 -24.85
CA GLY A 275 8.15 6.35 -24.24
C GLY A 275 8.82 5.45 -25.28
N LYS A 276 10.07 5.07 -25.01
CA LYS A 276 10.86 4.17 -25.84
C LYS A 276 11.63 3.17 -24.98
N ARG A 277 12.11 2.10 -25.59
CA ARG A 277 12.93 1.11 -24.88
C ARG A 277 14.16 1.79 -24.27
N GLY A 278 14.31 1.67 -22.95
CA GLY A 278 15.39 2.29 -22.18
C GLY A 278 15.09 3.72 -21.70
N GLN A 279 14.04 4.37 -22.19
CA GLN A 279 13.66 5.74 -21.84
C GLN A 279 12.15 5.82 -21.63
N PRO A 280 11.67 5.76 -20.37
CA PRO A 280 10.27 6.00 -20.05
C PRO A 280 9.79 7.32 -20.66
N GLY A 281 8.56 7.32 -21.18
CA GLY A 281 7.90 8.57 -21.58
C GLY A 281 7.33 9.31 -20.37
N GLU A 282 6.73 10.46 -20.60
CA GLU A 282 6.19 11.33 -19.54
C GLU A 282 4.91 12.06 -19.98
N LYS A 283 3.96 12.24 -19.06
CA LYS A 283 2.84 13.18 -19.24
C LYS A 283 3.29 14.61 -19.00
N ILE A 284 3.14 15.47 -20.00
CA ILE A 284 3.38 16.91 -19.86
C ILE A 284 2.10 17.55 -19.32
N GLY A 285 2.01 17.63 -17.99
CA GLY A 285 0.87 18.23 -17.31
C GLY A 285 1.09 19.71 -16.99
N VAL A 286 0.04 20.50 -17.16
CA VAL A 286 -0.03 21.88 -16.67
C VAL A 286 -0.99 21.92 -15.49
N PHE A 287 -0.53 22.50 -14.37
CA PHE A 287 -1.36 22.66 -13.18
C PHE A 287 -2.38 23.77 -13.44
N ILE A 288 -3.64 23.49 -13.15
CA ILE A 288 -4.71 24.47 -13.30
C ILE A 288 -4.70 25.33 -12.03
N GLU A 289 -3.96 26.44 -12.06
CA GLU A 289 -3.89 27.38 -10.93
C GLU A 289 -4.97 28.45 -11.04
N GLU A 290 -6.17 28.17 -10.50
CA GLU A 290 -7.04 29.19 -9.94
C GLU A 290 -7.73 28.63 -8.67
N GLY A 291 -7.09 28.83 -7.50
CA GLY A 291 -7.74 28.75 -6.19
C GLY A 291 -8.26 27.39 -5.69
N GLN A 292 -8.24 26.33 -6.48
CA GLN A 292 -8.86 25.05 -6.11
C GLN A 292 -7.81 23.99 -5.75
N MET A 293 -7.39 24.01 -4.49
CA MET A 293 -6.86 22.79 -3.87
C MET A 293 -7.91 21.68 -4.07
N LEU A 294 -7.49 20.56 -4.64
CA LEU A 294 -8.38 19.42 -4.79
C LEU A 294 -8.47 18.62 -3.49
N GLY A 295 -7.35 18.51 -2.78
CA GLY A 295 -7.25 17.84 -1.50
C GLY A 295 -5.88 18.02 -0.86
N ASP A 296 -5.80 17.67 0.42
CA ASP A 296 -4.54 17.64 1.16
C ASP A 296 -3.76 16.34 0.93
N ILE A 297 -2.47 16.33 1.21
CA ILE A 297 -1.65 15.12 1.31
C ILE A 297 -1.21 14.99 2.76
N ARG A 298 -1.60 13.89 3.39
CA ARG A 298 -1.31 13.60 4.80
C ARG A 298 -0.30 12.46 4.98
N LYS A 299 -0.18 11.61 3.97
CA LYS A 299 0.73 10.46 3.99
C LYS A 299 1.37 10.28 2.63
N ASN A 300 2.68 10.06 2.64
CA ASN A 300 3.47 9.57 1.51
C ASN A 300 4.02 8.21 1.91
N THR A 301 3.53 7.13 1.30
CA THR A 301 3.87 5.75 1.69
C THR A 301 4.38 4.94 0.50
N PRO A 302 4.99 3.77 0.70
CA PRO A 302 5.40 2.88 -0.39
C PRO A 302 4.29 2.49 -1.37
N PHE A 303 3.02 2.69 -1.01
CA PHE A 303 1.86 2.31 -1.81
C PHE A 303 1.07 3.50 -2.35
N GLY A 304 1.57 4.72 -2.22
CA GLY A 304 0.91 5.91 -2.74
C GLY A 304 0.86 7.06 -1.76
N ILE A 305 0.14 8.10 -2.17
CA ILE A 305 -0.20 9.24 -1.33
C ILE A 305 -1.67 9.18 -0.91
N TYR A 306 -1.95 9.71 0.28
CA TYR A 306 -3.28 9.66 0.89
C TYR A 306 -3.60 10.95 1.62
N GLY A 307 -4.87 11.32 1.58
CA GLY A 307 -5.40 12.50 2.26
C GLY A 307 -6.91 12.56 2.14
N LYS A 308 -7.45 13.77 2.23
CA LYS A 308 -8.87 14.06 2.04
C LYS A 308 -9.07 15.02 0.89
N LEU A 309 -10.09 14.74 0.09
CA LEU A 309 -10.57 15.68 -0.92
C LEU A 309 -11.33 16.82 -0.25
N GLU A 310 -11.00 18.05 -0.63
CA GLU A 310 -11.80 19.22 -0.30
C GLU A 310 -13.01 19.30 -1.24
N THR A 311 -12.73 19.09 -2.54
CA THR A 311 -13.72 19.08 -3.61
C THR A 311 -13.81 17.69 -4.22
N LEU A 312 -15.02 17.15 -4.38
CA LEU A 312 -15.20 15.88 -5.08
C LEU A 312 -14.96 16.10 -6.58
N VAL A 313 -14.21 15.18 -7.19
CA VAL A 313 -14.07 15.14 -8.65
C VAL A 313 -15.15 14.26 -9.26
N GLU A 314 -15.69 14.68 -10.40
CA GLU A 314 -16.61 13.83 -11.15
C GLU A 314 -15.84 12.88 -12.05
N ASN A 315 -16.20 11.59 -12.03
CA ASN A 315 -15.74 10.63 -13.02
C ASN A 315 -16.84 10.42 -14.07
N ASN A 316 -16.62 10.92 -15.29
CA ASN A 316 -17.56 10.80 -16.41
C ASN A 316 -17.82 9.35 -16.86
N LEU A 317 -16.95 8.40 -16.49
CA LEU A 317 -17.09 6.97 -16.82
C LEU A 317 -17.77 6.16 -15.70
N PHE A 318 -17.81 6.68 -14.48
CA PHE A 318 -18.36 6.01 -13.30
C PHE A 318 -19.13 7.00 -12.43
N HIS A 319 -20.44 7.04 -12.60
CA HIS A 319 -21.33 7.88 -11.79
C HIS A 319 -21.56 7.32 -10.37
N GLU A 320 -21.30 6.03 -10.16
CA GLU A 320 -21.48 5.35 -8.87
C GLU A 320 -20.19 4.64 -8.42
N ALA A 321 -20.06 4.50 -7.10
CA ALA A 321 -18.98 3.74 -6.50
C ALA A 321 -19.10 2.24 -6.84
N ILE A 322 -18.01 1.63 -7.27
CA ILE A 322 -17.93 0.21 -7.61
C ILE A 322 -17.22 -0.58 -6.52
N ALA A 323 -17.48 -1.87 -6.45
CA ALA A 323 -16.86 -2.74 -5.46
C ALA A 323 -15.34 -2.85 -5.65
N VAL A 324 -14.65 -3.05 -4.54
CA VAL A 324 -13.23 -3.39 -4.52
C VAL A 324 -13.08 -4.90 -4.53
N ALA A 325 -12.15 -5.43 -5.32
CA ALA A 325 -11.79 -6.83 -5.27
C ALA A 325 -10.70 -7.07 -4.23
N SER A 326 -10.79 -8.16 -3.46
CA SER A 326 -9.65 -8.62 -2.68
C SER A 326 -8.60 -9.27 -3.59
N MET A 327 -7.37 -9.40 -3.10
CA MET A 327 -6.28 -10.05 -3.85
C MET A 327 -6.64 -11.42 -4.41
N SER A 328 -7.43 -12.22 -3.70
CA SER A 328 -7.84 -13.56 -4.13
C SER A 328 -8.83 -13.57 -5.29
N GLN A 329 -9.51 -12.44 -5.54
CA GLN A 329 -10.44 -12.27 -6.65
C GLN A 329 -9.76 -11.79 -7.94
N VAL A 330 -8.50 -11.34 -7.86
CA VAL A 330 -7.73 -10.88 -9.03
C VAL A 330 -7.20 -12.06 -9.82
N GLN A 331 -7.40 -12.03 -11.14
CA GLN A 331 -7.03 -13.12 -12.04
C GLN A 331 -6.15 -12.61 -13.18
N THR A 332 -5.36 -13.50 -13.76
CA THR A 332 -4.70 -13.19 -15.03
C THR A 332 -5.72 -13.10 -16.16
N GLY A 333 -5.48 -12.21 -17.13
CA GLY A 333 -6.37 -12.01 -18.27
C GLY A 333 -6.78 -10.55 -18.47
N PRO A 334 -7.87 -10.31 -19.24
CA PRO A 334 -8.28 -8.96 -19.59
C PRO A 334 -8.64 -8.09 -18.37
N ALA A 335 -8.27 -6.81 -18.46
CA ALA A 335 -8.63 -5.77 -17.50
C ALA A 335 -8.65 -4.39 -18.21
N GLU A 336 -9.10 -3.37 -17.52
CA GLU A 336 -9.12 -1.99 -18.00
C GLU A 336 -8.24 -1.11 -17.10
N MET A 337 -7.57 -0.13 -17.69
CA MET A 337 -6.87 0.94 -17.00
C MET A 337 -7.58 2.27 -17.27
N LEU A 338 -7.82 3.05 -16.21
CA LEU A 338 -8.39 4.40 -16.34
C LEU A 338 -7.28 5.44 -16.23
N THR A 339 -7.12 6.27 -17.26
CA THR A 339 -6.11 7.35 -17.24
C THR A 339 -6.49 8.47 -18.19
N VAL A 340 -5.86 9.63 -18.02
CA VAL A 340 -5.94 10.77 -18.95
C VAL A 340 -4.68 10.80 -19.80
N ILE A 341 -4.83 10.88 -21.13
CA ILE A 341 -3.72 11.09 -22.08
C ILE A 341 -3.83 12.40 -22.86
N ASP A 342 -4.94 13.11 -22.75
CA ASP A 342 -5.21 14.38 -23.43
C ASP A 342 -6.24 15.21 -22.64
N GLY A 343 -5.91 16.48 -22.40
CA GLY A 343 -6.76 17.39 -21.64
C GLY A 343 -7.02 16.90 -20.22
N GLN A 344 -8.29 16.76 -19.86
CA GLN A 344 -8.75 16.25 -18.55
C GLN A 344 -9.65 15.00 -18.70
N THR A 345 -9.78 14.48 -19.93
CA THR A 345 -10.75 13.43 -20.24
C THR A 345 -10.23 12.08 -19.77
N ILE A 346 -10.94 11.48 -18.82
CA ILE A 346 -10.64 10.11 -18.39
C ILE A 346 -11.13 9.16 -19.47
N GLU A 347 -10.25 8.24 -19.87
CA GLU A 347 -10.56 7.20 -20.85
C GLU A 347 -10.29 5.82 -20.27
N ARG A 348 -10.97 4.82 -20.83
CA ARG A 348 -10.71 3.40 -20.58
C ARG A 348 -9.73 2.89 -21.63
N PHE A 349 -8.70 2.18 -21.17
CA PHE A 349 -7.74 1.51 -22.04
C PHE A 349 -7.64 0.04 -21.67
N SER A 350 -7.71 -0.82 -22.68
CA SER A 350 -7.53 -2.26 -22.50
C SER A 350 -6.10 -2.60 -22.08
N ILE A 351 -6.00 -3.42 -21.06
CA ILE A 351 -4.76 -4.02 -20.56
C ILE A 351 -4.97 -5.52 -20.29
N GLU A 352 -3.88 -6.24 -20.08
CA GLU A 352 -3.88 -7.64 -19.68
C GLU A 352 -3.06 -7.80 -18.39
N ILE A 353 -3.66 -8.40 -17.37
CA ILE A 353 -2.94 -8.84 -16.17
C ILE A 353 -2.23 -10.14 -16.53
N GLN A 354 -0.91 -10.07 -16.75
CA GLN A 354 -0.10 -11.22 -17.17
C GLN A 354 0.34 -12.08 -15.99
N LYS A 355 0.48 -11.47 -14.80
CA LYS A 355 0.89 -12.18 -13.58
C LYS A 355 0.24 -11.57 -12.35
N VAL A 356 -0.22 -12.44 -11.45
CA VAL A 356 -0.73 -12.10 -10.12
C VAL A 356 0.19 -12.75 -9.08
N ASN A 357 0.91 -11.94 -8.31
CA ASN A 357 1.76 -12.40 -7.22
C ASN A 357 1.02 -12.16 -5.89
N LEU A 358 0.36 -13.18 -5.35
CA LEU A 358 -0.32 -13.06 -4.06
C LEU A 358 0.71 -12.81 -2.94
N GLN A 359 0.45 -11.80 -2.12
CA GLN A 359 1.40 -11.30 -1.13
C GLN A 359 0.83 -11.40 0.27
N ALA A 360 1.60 -12.01 1.18
CA ALA A 360 1.27 -12.02 2.61
C ALA A 360 1.74 -10.74 3.33
N VAL A 361 2.67 -10.00 2.72
CA VAL A 361 3.30 -8.79 3.25
C VAL A 361 3.17 -7.67 2.20
N PRO A 362 2.92 -6.42 2.60
CA PRO A 362 2.80 -5.31 1.67
C PRO A 362 4.03 -5.13 0.75
N GLU A 363 3.82 -5.14 -0.56
CA GLU A 363 4.86 -4.90 -1.57
C GLU A 363 4.25 -4.34 -2.88
N GLY A 364 4.91 -3.36 -3.50
CA GLY A 364 4.34 -2.57 -4.62
C GLY A 364 4.30 -3.26 -5.99
N LYS A 365 4.76 -4.52 -6.09
CA LYS A 365 4.86 -5.31 -7.34
C LYS A 365 3.97 -6.55 -7.31
N GLY A 366 2.71 -6.37 -6.93
CA GLY A 366 1.73 -7.44 -6.82
C GLY A 366 1.23 -7.95 -8.19
N LEU A 367 1.19 -7.08 -9.20
CA LEU A 367 0.69 -7.38 -10.53
C LEU A 367 1.76 -7.09 -11.59
N VAL A 368 1.77 -7.89 -12.66
CA VAL A 368 2.44 -7.54 -13.93
C VAL A 368 1.35 -7.34 -14.96
N ILE A 369 1.31 -6.16 -15.56
CA ILE A 369 0.32 -5.77 -16.56
C ILE A 369 0.99 -5.47 -17.90
N LYS A 370 0.24 -5.65 -18.99
CA LYS A 370 0.61 -5.27 -20.35
C LYS A 370 -0.49 -4.44 -20.97
N VAL A 371 -0.14 -3.30 -21.57
CA VAL A 371 -1.07 -2.50 -22.37
C VAL A 371 -1.36 -3.23 -23.69
N THR A 372 -2.64 -3.39 -23.99
CA THR A 372 -3.12 -4.01 -25.23
C THR A 372 -3.93 -3.05 -26.11
N ASP A 373 -4.33 -1.90 -25.58
CA ASP A 373 -5.02 -0.84 -26.33
C ASP A 373 -4.09 -0.15 -27.34
N SER A 374 -4.43 -0.25 -28.63
CA SER A 374 -3.64 0.34 -29.71
C SER A 374 -3.60 1.87 -29.65
N ARG A 375 -4.69 2.53 -29.24
CA ARG A 375 -4.78 4.00 -29.19
C ARG A 375 -3.80 4.56 -28.16
N LEU A 376 -3.69 3.90 -27.01
CA LEU A 376 -2.72 4.27 -25.98
C LEU A 376 -1.30 4.03 -26.48
N LEU A 377 -1.02 2.84 -27.01
CA LEU A 377 0.31 2.49 -27.52
C LEU A 377 0.81 3.43 -28.61
N GLU A 378 -0.06 3.84 -29.54
CA GLU A 378 0.27 4.77 -30.62
C GLU A 378 0.58 6.18 -30.10
N LYS A 379 -0.16 6.66 -29.10
CA LYS A 379 0.05 8.01 -28.55
C LYS A 379 1.23 8.09 -27.59
N THR A 380 1.47 7.06 -26.79
CA THR A 380 2.36 7.15 -25.62
C THR A 380 3.56 6.20 -25.69
N GLY A 381 3.52 5.17 -26.54
CA GLY A 381 4.50 4.09 -26.56
C GLY A 381 4.33 3.06 -25.44
N GLY A 382 3.28 3.17 -24.63
CA GLY A 382 3.01 2.32 -23.48
C GLY A 382 2.76 3.10 -22.19
N ILE A 383 3.11 2.52 -21.06
CA ILE A 383 2.99 3.16 -19.75
C ILE A 383 4.05 4.25 -19.63
N VAL A 384 3.63 5.47 -19.30
CA VAL A 384 4.52 6.64 -19.14
C VAL A 384 4.46 7.18 -17.72
N GLN A 385 5.46 7.96 -17.33
CA GLN A 385 5.44 8.69 -16.06
C GLN A 385 4.21 9.60 -15.98
N GLY A 386 3.60 9.67 -14.80
CA GLY A 386 2.30 10.31 -14.58
C GLY A 386 1.07 9.41 -14.79
N MET A 387 1.23 8.21 -15.35
CA MET A 387 0.18 7.16 -15.29
C MET A 387 0.19 6.40 -13.96
N SER A 388 1.22 6.56 -13.13
CA SER A 388 1.24 6.01 -11.78
C SER A 388 -0.02 6.44 -11.02
N GLY A 389 -0.72 5.46 -10.46
CA GLY A 389 -2.01 5.62 -9.79
C GLY A 389 -3.22 5.36 -10.68
N SER A 390 -3.04 5.06 -11.97
CA SER A 390 -4.16 4.73 -12.88
C SER A 390 -4.90 3.50 -12.37
N PRO A 391 -6.21 3.60 -12.09
CA PRO A 391 -7.00 2.48 -11.58
C PRO A 391 -7.02 1.31 -12.55
N ILE A 392 -6.83 0.11 -12.01
CA ILE A 392 -6.99 -1.16 -12.72
C ILE A 392 -8.36 -1.72 -12.35
N ILE A 393 -9.21 -1.92 -13.35
CA ILE A 393 -10.55 -2.47 -13.21
C ILE A 393 -10.58 -3.85 -13.85
N GLN A 394 -11.03 -4.86 -13.11
CA GLN A 394 -11.26 -6.21 -13.64
C GLN A 394 -12.60 -6.73 -13.11
N ASN A 395 -13.41 -7.33 -13.98
CA ASN A 395 -14.73 -7.88 -13.63
C ASN A 395 -15.63 -6.85 -12.91
N GLY A 396 -15.59 -5.58 -13.33
CA GLY A 396 -16.37 -4.49 -12.75
C GLY A 396 -15.92 -4.04 -11.35
N LYS A 397 -14.75 -4.48 -10.88
CA LYS A 397 -14.19 -4.14 -9.57
C LYS A 397 -12.84 -3.44 -9.69
N ILE A 398 -12.53 -2.53 -8.76
CA ILE A 398 -11.18 -2.00 -8.61
C ILE A 398 -10.30 -3.11 -8.03
N VAL A 399 -9.24 -3.48 -8.73
CA VAL A 399 -8.29 -4.53 -8.28
C VAL A 399 -6.94 -3.96 -7.86
N GLY A 400 -6.61 -2.75 -8.30
CA GLY A 400 -5.31 -2.15 -8.03
C GLY A 400 -5.08 -0.85 -8.77
N ALA A 401 -3.82 -0.44 -8.78
CA ALA A 401 -3.34 0.74 -9.48
C ALA A 401 -2.02 0.46 -10.18
N VAL A 402 -1.79 1.08 -11.34
CA VAL A 402 -0.49 1.07 -12.02
C VAL A 402 0.55 1.79 -11.17
N THR A 403 1.76 1.26 -11.06
CA THR A 403 2.85 1.89 -10.30
C THR A 403 4.03 2.28 -11.18
N HIS A 404 4.83 1.32 -11.63
CA HIS A 404 6.07 1.58 -12.37
C HIS A 404 6.05 0.88 -13.73
N VAL A 405 6.60 1.56 -14.74
CA VAL A 405 6.83 0.98 -16.07
C VAL A 405 8.10 0.12 -16.11
N PHE A 406 8.14 -0.88 -16.98
CA PHE A 406 9.37 -1.61 -17.27
C PHE A 406 10.26 -0.79 -18.20
N ILE A 407 11.48 -0.48 -17.75
CA ILE A 407 12.43 0.35 -18.51
C ILE A 407 12.73 -0.25 -19.90
N HIS A 408 12.85 -1.58 -20.00
CA HIS A 408 13.17 -2.26 -21.26
C HIS A 408 11.95 -2.59 -22.14
N ASP A 409 10.74 -2.39 -21.63
CA ASP A 409 9.51 -2.62 -22.37
C ASP A 409 8.37 -1.74 -21.83
N PRO A 410 8.21 -0.52 -22.36
CA PRO A 410 7.21 0.42 -21.87
C PRO A 410 5.77 -0.08 -22.01
N THR A 411 5.51 -1.10 -22.83
CA THR A 411 4.17 -1.70 -22.94
C THR A 411 3.79 -2.49 -21.69
N ARG A 412 4.75 -2.79 -20.81
CA ARG A 412 4.55 -3.53 -19.55
C ARG A 412 4.88 -2.69 -18.33
N GLY A 413 4.23 -3.02 -17.23
CA GLY A 413 4.44 -2.37 -15.96
C GLY A 413 4.00 -3.21 -14.78
N TYR A 414 4.21 -2.65 -13.60
CA TYR A 414 3.77 -3.19 -12.34
C TYR A 414 2.46 -2.54 -11.90
N GLY A 415 1.67 -3.32 -11.15
CA GLY A 415 0.54 -2.82 -10.39
C GLY A 415 0.63 -3.19 -8.92
N CYS A 416 0.09 -2.32 -8.07
CA CYS A 416 -0.13 -2.56 -6.65
C CYS A 416 -1.57 -2.96 -6.41
N PHE A 417 -1.80 -3.92 -5.51
CA PHE A 417 -3.15 -4.28 -5.10
C PHE A 417 -3.82 -3.14 -4.34
N VAL A 418 -5.11 -2.97 -4.60
CA VAL A 418 -5.95 -1.97 -3.92
C VAL A 418 -6.01 -2.24 -2.41
N ASP A 419 -5.92 -3.49 -1.95
CA ASP A 419 -5.92 -3.83 -0.53
C ASP A 419 -4.82 -3.07 0.25
N TRP A 420 -3.60 -3.00 -0.31
CA TRP A 420 -2.48 -2.28 0.32
C TRP A 420 -2.78 -0.79 0.40
N MET A 421 -3.37 -0.23 -0.65
CA MET A 421 -3.74 1.18 -0.68
C MET A 421 -4.83 1.49 0.35
N LEU A 422 -5.79 0.58 0.54
CA LEU A 422 -6.86 0.76 1.52
C LEU A 422 -6.40 0.60 2.97
N MET A 423 -5.39 -0.24 3.21
CA MET A 423 -4.75 -0.33 4.52
C MET A 423 -3.99 0.95 4.89
N GLU A 424 -3.33 1.60 3.92
CA GLU A 424 -2.63 2.86 4.17
C GLU A 424 -3.56 4.06 4.29
N SER A 425 -4.64 4.09 3.50
CA SER A 425 -5.67 5.13 3.59
C SER A 425 -6.44 5.09 4.91
N GLY A 426 -6.48 3.93 5.58
CA GLY A 426 -7.24 3.70 6.80
C GLY A 426 -8.69 3.31 6.56
N LEU A 427 -9.10 3.09 5.30
CA LEU A 427 -10.42 2.56 4.95
C LEU A 427 -10.55 1.06 5.27
N LEU A 428 -9.43 0.34 5.31
CA LEU A 428 -9.36 -1.02 5.87
C LEU A 428 -8.44 -1.05 7.09
N PRO A 429 -8.83 -1.73 8.18
CA PRO A 429 -7.95 -1.91 9.34
C PRO A 429 -6.71 -2.73 8.95
N LYS A 430 -5.54 -2.36 9.48
CA LYS A 430 -4.32 -3.15 9.31
C LYS A 430 -4.55 -4.54 9.91
N LYS A 431 -4.31 -5.61 9.15
CA LYS A 431 -4.36 -6.99 9.67
C LYS A 431 -3.38 -7.07 10.84
N GLU A 432 -3.90 -7.33 12.05
CA GLU A 432 -3.04 -7.64 13.19
C GLU A 432 -2.15 -8.83 12.79
N LYS A 433 -0.84 -8.71 13.01
CA LYS A 433 0.06 -9.85 12.94
C LYS A 433 -0.44 -10.86 13.96
N GLN A 434 -1.19 -11.87 13.52
CA GLN A 434 -1.39 -13.07 14.32
C GLN A 434 -0.02 -13.72 14.48
N THR A 435 0.65 -13.31 15.55
CA THR A 435 1.98 -13.79 15.88
C THR A 435 1.77 -15.18 16.44
N ALA A 436 1.85 -16.20 15.59
CA ALA A 436 1.75 -17.62 15.95
C ALA A 436 2.94 -18.11 16.82
N ARG A 437 3.50 -17.26 17.69
CA ARG A 437 4.73 -17.51 18.46
C ARG A 437 4.56 -17.50 19.98
N LYS A 438 3.34 -17.46 20.52
CA LYS A 438 3.08 -17.57 21.98
C LYS A 438 2.31 -18.83 22.41
N LEU A 439 2.35 -19.91 21.62
CA LEU A 439 1.75 -21.20 22.01
C LEU A 439 2.74 -22.21 22.64
N PHE A 440 4.00 -21.83 22.84
CA PHE A 440 4.98 -22.61 23.59
C PHE A 440 5.69 -21.75 24.65
N SER A 441 4.94 -21.25 25.63
CA SER A 441 5.50 -20.99 26.96
C SER A 441 4.64 -21.73 27.98
N PHE A 442 5.04 -22.97 28.28
CA PHE A 442 4.57 -23.67 29.47
C PHE A 442 5.12 -22.91 30.69
N SER A 443 4.30 -22.07 31.32
CA SER A 443 4.52 -21.71 32.72
C SER A 443 4.00 -22.87 33.56
N GLY A 444 4.89 -23.80 33.90
CA GLY A 444 4.57 -24.91 34.80
C GLY A 444 4.28 -24.39 36.20
N LEU A 445 3.03 -24.48 36.62
CA LEU A 445 2.64 -24.40 38.03
C LEU A 445 2.87 -25.79 38.64
N PHE A 446 4.02 -26.02 39.26
CA PHE A 446 4.20 -27.13 40.20
C PHE A 446 3.81 -26.63 41.59
N MET A 447 2.58 -26.93 42.01
CA MET A 447 2.22 -26.97 43.43
C MET A 447 2.83 -28.23 44.03
N TYR A 448 3.77 -28.06 44.99
CA TYR A 448 4.13 -29.12 45.93
C TYR A 448 3.11 -29.14 47.07
N PRO A 449 2.56 -30.29 47.47
CA PRO A 449 1.82 -30.40 48.72
C PRO A 449 2.81 -30.48 49.89
N VAL A 450 2.57 -29.64 50.89
CA VAL A 450 3.18 -29.75 52.23
C VAL A 450 2.45 -30.87 52.98
N ALA A 451 3.21 -31.83 53.53
CA ALA A 451 2.77 -32.60 54.70
C ALA A 451 3.97 -33.23 55.43
N ALA A 452 4.01 -32.91 56.73
CA ALA A 452 4.72 -33.52 57.87
C ALA A 452 6.26 -33.50 57.89
#